data_AF-A0A7J3D2D6-F1
#
_entry.id   AF-A0A7J3D2D6-F1
#
_cell.length_a   1.000
_cell.length_b   1.000
_cell.length_c   1.000
_cell.angle_alpha   90.00
_cell.angle_beta   90.00
_cell.angle_gamma   90.00
#
_symmetry.space_group_name_H-M   'P 1'
#
loop_
_entity.id
_entity.type
_entity.pdbx_description
1 polymer ?
#
loop_
_entity_poly.entity_id
_entity_poly.type
_entity_poly.pdbx_seq_one_letter_code
_entity_poly.pdbx_strand_id
1 'polypeptide(L)'
;MIGVAFLANSVNIYAGFNGLEAGLGLITSTCLGICASLYGSVESTLILFTLAGSLLAFLKFNIYPAKIFIGNSGTYLIGAVIASAIIVGTIKTVGLIACAPYIINACLRLLGGLKWTVGNLTADGKVVCDKVTALWGVFMYKKPISEKALVLRCWLLQLVFGLLAVLYALLATYNGWFL
;
A
#
# COMPACT_ATOMS: atom_id res chain seq x y z
N MET A 1 -14.84 -3.29 -13.27
CA MET A 1 -14.26 -4.56 -12.77
C MET A 1 -12.74 -4.65 -12.95
N ILE A 2 -12.16 -4.21 -14.08
CA ILE A 2 -10.70 -4.28 -14.33
C ILE A 2 -9.88 -3.59 -13.22
N GLY A 3 -10.30 -2.40 -12.75
CA GLY A 3 -9.57 -1.66 -11.70
C GLY A 3 -9.46 -2.41 -10.36
N VAL A 4 -10.47 -3.21 -10.00
CA VAL A 4 -10.46 -4.03 -8.78
C VAL A 4 -9.44 -5.15 -8.91
N ALA A 5 -9.49 -5.89 -10.02
CA ALA A 5 -8.54 -6.96 -10.30
C ALA A 5 -7.10 -6.42 -10.35
N PHE A 6 -6.89 -5.27 -11.00
CA PHE A 6 -5.58 -4.64 -11.11
C PHE A 6 -5.02 -4.26 -9.73
N LEU A 7 -5.80 -3.56 -8.90
CA LEU A 7 -5.31 -3.13 -7.59
C LEU A 7 -5.11 -4.31 -6.63
N ALA A 8 -5.99 -5.31 -6.66
CA ALA A 8 -5.82 -6.55 -5.87
C ALA A 8 -4.49 -7.25 -6.19
N ASN A 9 -4.15 -7.39 -7.47
CA ASN A 9 -2.86 -7.95 -7.88
C ASN A 9 -1.68 -7.02 -7.57
N SER A 10 -1.86 -5.70 -7.70
CA SER A 10 -0.81 -4.72 -7.40
C SER A 10 -0.41 -4.75 -5.93
N VAL A 11 -1.38 -4.88 -5.01
CA VAL A 11 -1.11 -5.08 -3.57
C VAL A 11 -0.43 -6.42 -3.33
N ASN A 12 -0.93 -7.52 -3.93
CA ASN A 12 -0.33 -8.85 -3.77
C ASN A 12 1.13 -8.93 -4.25
N ILE A 13 1.47 -8.27 -5.35
CA ILE A 13 2.83 -8.27 -5.89
C ILE A 13 3.74 -7.29 -5.11
N TYR A 14 3.19 -6.30 -4.40
CA TYR A 14 3.96 -5.43 -3.50
C TYR A 14 4.05 -6.01 -2.08
N ALA A 15 4.59 -7.23 -2.01
CA ALA A 15 4.64 -8.06 -0.81
C ALA A 15 6.03 -8.65 -0.59
N GLY A 16 6.23 -9.34 0.54
CA GLY A 16 7.37 -10.22 0.78
C GLY A 16 8.19 -9.93 2.04
N PHE A 17 7.78 -8.99 2.89
CA PHE A 17 8.47 -8.67 4.15
C PHE A 17 7.48 -8.50 5.29
N ASN A 18 7.91 -8.81 6.52
CA ASN A 18 7.08 -8.78 7.71
C ASN A 18 6.53 -7.38 8.01
N GLY A 19 5.21 -7.25 8.00
CA GLY A 19 4.51 -5.98 8.23
C GLY A 19 4.38 -5.11 6.98
N LEU A 20 4.91 -5.50 5.82
CA LEU A 20 4.86 -4.66 4.63
C LEU A 20 3.43 -4.48 4.13
N GLU A 21 2.74 -5.57 3.80
CA GLU A 21 1.46 -5.53 3.11
C GLU A 21 0.37 -4.92 4.00
N ALA A 22 0.29 -5.38 5.25
CA ALA A 22 -0.67 -4.87 6.23
C ALA A 22 -0.41 -3.41 6.57
N GLY A 23 0.86 -2.98 6.68
CA GLY A 23 1.21 -1.59 6.98
C GLY A 23 0.94 -0.65 5.80
N LEU A 24 1.28 -1.05 4.57
CA LEU A 24 0.93 -0.28 3.38
C LEU A 24 -0.59 -0.15 3.24
N GLY A 25 -1.32 -1.25 3.44
CA GLY A 25 -2.78 -1.28 3.39
C GLY A 25 -3.42 -0.39 4.45
N LEU A 26 -2.89 -0.41 5.68
CA LEU A 26 -3.33 0.45 6.79
C LEU A 26 -3.18 1.93 6.45
N ILE A 27 -1.98 2.33 6.00
CA ILE A 27 -1.70 3.73 5.64
C ILE A 27 -2.64 4.20 4.52
N THR A 28 -2.78 3.38 3.48
CA THR A 28 -3.62 3.71 2.31
C THR A 28 -5.09 3.82 2.70
N SER A 29 -5.61 2.86 3.47
CA SER A 29 -7.02 2.87 3.89
C SER A 29 -7.33 4.00 4.85
N THR A 30 -6.43 4.33 5.79
CA THR A 30 -6.59 5.50 6.66
C THR A 30 -6.62 6.81 5.87
N CYS A 31 -5.66 7.05 4.97
CA CYS A 31 -5.60 8.29 4.21
C CYS A 31 -6.80 8.44 3.26
N LEU A 32 -7.21 7.36 2.59
CA LEU A 32 -8.40 7.39 1.74
C LEU A 32 -9.68 7.54 2.56
N GLY A 33 -9.77 6.97 3.76
CA GLY A 33 -10.91 7.15 4.66
C GLY A 33 -11.09 8.62 5.06
N ILE A 34 -9.98 9.33 5.31
CA ILE A 34 -9.98 10.78 5.51
C ILE A 34 -10.48 11.50 4.25
N CYS A 35 -9.95 11.16 3.07
CA CYS A 35 -10.39 11.79 1.81
C CYS A 35 -11.89 11.56 1.52
N ALA A 36 -12.37 10.34 1.74
CA ALA A 36 -13.79 9.99 1.56
C ALA A 36 -14.68 10.81 2.51
N SER A 37 -14.24 10.99 3.76
CA SER A 37 -14.96 11.80 4.73
C SER A 37 -15.00 13.28 4.33
N LEU A 38 -13.90 13.83 3.79
CA LEU A 38 -13.85 15.21 3.28
C LEU A 38 -14.76 15.45 2.08
N TYR A 39 -15.03 14.41 1.28
CA TYR A 39 -15.94 14.45 0.14
C TYR A 39 -17.38 14.04 0.50
N GLY A 40 -17.67 13.77 1.78
CA GLY A 40 -19.01 13.41 2.26
C GLY A 40 -19.48 12.00 1.90
N SER A 41 -18.61 11.11 1.43
CA SER A 41 -18.99 9.72 1.14
C SER A 41 -18.93 8.86 2.40
N VAL A 42 -20.08 8.65 3.03
CA VAL A 42 -20.20 7.90 4.29
C VAL A 42 -19.86 6.41 4.09
N GLU A 43 -20.35 5.79 3.01
CA GLU A 43 -20.15 4.37 2.74
C GLU A 43 -18.67 4.05 2.53
N SER A 44 -17.97 4.84 1.71
CA SER A 44 -16.54 4.66 1.46
C SER A 44 -15.72 4.90 2.73
N THR A 45 -16.07 5.93 3.51
CA THR A 45 -15.46 6.23 4.81
C THR A 45 -15.53 5.03 5.76
N LEU A 46 -16.71 4.45 5.93
CA LEU A 46 -16.93 3.31 6.82
C LEU A 46 -16.14 2.07 6.36
N ILE A 47 -16.16 1.76 5.07
CA ILE A 47 -15.42 0.63 4.50
C ILE A 47 -13.91 0.78 4.77
N LEU A 48 -13.37 1.97 4.50
CA LEU A 48 -11.94 2.24 4.59
C LEU A 48 -11.44 2.25 6.05
N PHE A 49 -12.18 2.87 6.97
CA PHE A 49 -11.79 2.85 8.39
C PHE A 49 -11.99 1.49 9.04
N THR A 50 -12.97 0.68 8.59
CA THR A 50 -13.11 -0.72 9.05
C THR A 50 -11.92 -1.57 8.61
N LEU A 51 -11.48 -1.40 7.36
CA LEU A 51 -10.26 -2.05 6.87
C LEU A 51 -9.04 -1.58 7.66
N ALA A 52 -8.88 -0.26 7.88
CA ALA A 52 -7.79 0.29 8.68
C ALA A 52 -7.76 -0.29 10.10
N GLY A 53 -8.88 -0.31 10.81
CA GLY A 53 -8.96 -0.87 12.16
C GLY A 53 -8.58 -2.36 12.21
N SER A 54 -9.04 -3.13 11.23
CA SER A 54 -8.72 -4.56 11.12
C SER A 54 -7.24 -4.79 10.82
N LEU A 55 -6.64 -4.00 9.92
CA LEU A 55 -5.22 -4.08 9.62
C LEU A 55 -4.35 -3.62 10.78
N LEU A 56 -4.76 -2.60 11.54
CA LEU A 56 -4.04 -2.16 12.73
C LEU A 56 -3.97 -3.29 13.78
N ALA A 57 -5.08 -3.97 14.02
CA ALA A 57 -5.12 -5.12 14.93
C ALA A 57 -4.26 -6.30 14.43
N PHE A 58 -4.34 -6.61 13.14
CA PHE A 58 -3.54 -7.66 12.50
C PHE A 58 -2.03 -7.35 12.52
N LEU A 59 -1.66 -6.09 12.27
CA LEU A 59 -0.27 -5.65 12.16
C LEU A 59 0.52 -5.88 13.45
N LYS A 60 -0.14 -5.84 14.62
CA LYS A 60 0.46 -6.22 15.91
C LYS A 60 1.11 -7.61 15.89
N PHE A 61 0.57 -8.54 15.13
CA PHE A 61 1.07 -9.92 15.02
C PHE A 61 1.91 -10.15 13.76
N ASN A 62 1.80 -9.27 12.77
CA ASN A 62 2.49 -9.37 11.49
C ASN A 62 3.78 -8.53 11.41
N ILE A 63 3.97 -7.56 12.31
CA ILE A 63 5.22 -6.78 12.38
C ILE A 63 6.42 -7.67 12.75
N TYR A 64 7.60 -7.32 12.24
CA TYR A 64 8.81 -8.11 12.47
C TYR A 64 9.16 -8.28 13.96
N PRO A 65 9.47 -9.49 14.44
CA PRO A 65 9.39 -10.77 13.72
C PRO A 65 7.94 -11.28 13.66
N ALA A 66 7.43 -11.56 12.45
CA ALA A 66 6.02 -11.90 12.27
C ALA A 66 5.66 -13.24 12.92
N LYS A 67 4.52 -13.27 13.60
CA LYS A 67 3.91 -14.48 14.16
C LYS A 67 2.88 -15.08 13.21
N ILE A 68 2.24 -14.23 12.40
CA ILE A 68 1.27 -14.62 11.38
C ILE A 68 1.54 -13.89 10.08
N PHE A 69 1.33 -14.58 8.96
CA PHE A 69 1.47 -14.02 7.61
C PHE A 69 0.09 -13.70 7.03
N ILE A 70 0.02 -12.62 6.26
CA ILE A 70 -1.22 -12.17 5.63
C ILE A 70 -1.68 -13.10 4.49
N GLY A 71 -0.71 -13.67 3.76
CA GLY A 71 -0.93 -14.53 2.60
C GLY A 71 -1.65 -13.84 1.44
N ASN A 72 -1.85 -14.61 0.37
CA ASN A 72 -2.53 -14.12 -0.83
C ASN A 72 -3.97 -13.67 -0.52
N SER A 73 -4.69 -14.43 0.30
CA SER A 73 -6.07 -14.12 0.69
C SER A 73 -6.20 -12.72 1.28
N GLY A 74 -5.32 -12.33 2.21
CA GLY A 74 -5.37 -11.00 2.81
C GLY A 74 -4.93 -9.90 1.85
N THR A 75 -3.89 -10.11 1.05
CA THR A 75 -3.44 -9.09 0.08
C THR A 75 -4.47 -8.80 -1.02
N TYR A 76 -5.13 -9.84 -1.57
CA TYR A 76 -6.21 -9.65 -2.54
C TYR A 76 -7.41 -8.95 -1.90
N LEU A 77 -7.76 -9.30 -0.67
CA LEU A 77 -8.81 -8.62 0.09
C LEU A 77 -8.50 -7.13 0.25
N ILE A 78 -7.29 -6.76 0.70
CA ILE A 78 -6.89 -5.36 0.86
C ILE A 78 -7.10 -4.58 -0.44
N GLY A 79 -6.52 -5.05 -1.55
CA GLY A 79 -6.62 -4.33 -2.81
C GLY A 79 -8.03 -4.29 -3.39
N ALA A 80 -8.81 -5.36 -3.21
CA ALA A 80 -10.21 -5.40 -3.65
C ALA A 80 -11.10 -4.45 -2.86
N VAL A 81 -10.95 -4.39 -1.53
CA VAL A 81 -11.70 -3.48 -0.66
C VAL A 81 -11.35 -2.03 -0.95
N ILE A 82 -10.06 -1.70 -1.06
CA ILE A 82 -9.61 -0.34 -1.41
C ILE A 82 -10.18 0.08 -2.77
N ALA A 83 -10.07 -0.77 -3.80
CA ALA A 83 -10.61 -0.44 -5.12
C ALA A 83 -12.13 -0.25 -5.10
N SER A 84 -12.84 -1.10 -4.38
CA SER A 84 -14.30 -1.01 -4.24
C SER A 84 -14.71 0.27 -3.52
N ALA A 85 -14.01 0.64 -2.43
CA ALA A 85 -14.27 1.89 -1.71
C ALA A 85 -13.98 3.13 -2.58
N ILE A 86 -12.94 3.09 -3.42
CA ILE A 86 -12.65 4.18 -4.37
C ILE A 86 -13.80 4.36 -5.37
N ILE A 87 -14.36 3.25 -5.88
CA ILE A 87 -15.47 3.27 -6.83
C ILE A 87 -16.74 3.77 -6.16
N VAL A 88 -17.11 3.19 -5.00
CA VAL A 88 -18.32 3.56 -4.25
C VAL A 88 -18.28 5.02 -3.82
N GLY A 89 -17.13 5.49 -3.31
CA GLY A 89 -16.98 6.88 -2.87
C GLY A 89 -16.75 7.87 -4.00
N THR A 90 -16.66 7.41 -5.26
CA THR A 90 -16.34 8.25 -6.43
C THR A 90 -15.02 9.05 -6.26
N ILE A 91 -14.11 8.57 -5.41
CA ILE A 91 -12.88 9.26 -4.96
C ILE A 91 -11.67 8.94 -5.85
N LYS A 92 -11.88 8.83 -7.17
CA LYS A 92 -10.89 8.29 -8.13
C LYS A 92 -9.54 9.02 -8.14
N THR A 93 -9.52 10.35 -8.03
CA THR A 93 -8.30 11.15 -8.12
C THR A 93 -7.39 10.93 -6.91
N VAL A 94 -7.95 11.04 -5.70
CA VAL A 94 -7.23 10.76 -4.45
C VAL A 94 -6.88 9.28 -4.34
N GLY A 95 -7.74 8.39 -4.87
CA GLY A 95 -7.46 6.97 -5.04
C GLY A 95 -6.21 6.70 -5.88
N LEU A 96 -6.07 7.38 -7.02
CA LEU A 96 -4.90 7.26 -7.89
C LEU A 96 -3.62 7.74 -7.20
N ILE A 97 -3.69 8.89 -6.51
CA ILE A 97 -2.55 9.46 -5.78
C ILE A 97 -2.11 8.52 -4.64
N ALA A 98 -3.04 8.10 -3.77
CA ALA A 98 -2.73 7.25 -2.63
C ALA A 98 -2.24 5.85 -3.05
N CYS A 99 -2.80 5.28 -4.13
CA CYS A 99 -2.41 3.96 -4.62
C CYS A 99 -1.18 3.97 -5.52
N ALA A 100 -0.61 5.14 -5.86
CA ALA A 100 0.50 5.25 -6.80
C ALA A 100 1.69 4.33 -6.47
N PRO A 101 2.13 4.13 -5.22
CA PRO A 101 3.22 3.18 -4.93
C PRO A 101 2.92 1.74 -5.36
N TYR A 102 1.68 1.26 -5.18
CA TYR A 102 1.27 -0.07 -5.66
C TYR A 102 1.33 -0.14 -7.19
N ILE A 103 0.85 0.90 -7.86
CA ILE A 103 0.82 0.98 -9.33
C ILE A 103 2.25 1.02 -9.88
N ILE A 104 3.12 1.85 -9.30
CA ILE A 104 4.54 1.95 -9.67
C ILE A 104 5.22 0.59 -9.46
N ASN A 105 4.98 -0.08 -8.32
CA ASN A 105 5.52 -1.42 -8.08
C ASN A 105 5.03 -2.44 -9.12
N ALA A 106 3.74 -2.41 -9.47
CA ALA A 106 3.19 -3.29 -10.50
C ALA A 106 3.85 -3.03 -11.86
N CYS A 107 4.04 -1.77 -12.26
CA CYS A 107 4.79 -1.41 -13.47
C CYS A 107 6.23 -1.92 -13.44
N LEU A 108 6.96 -1.74 -12.32
CA LEU A 108 8.33 -2.24 -12.16
C LEU A 108 8.39 -3.76 -12.31
N ARG A 109 7.39 -4.49 -11.80
CA ARG A 109 7.29 -5.95 -11.90
C ARG A 109 6.94 -6.43 -13.30
N LEU A 110 6.08 -5.71 -14.01
CA LEU A 110 5.77 -6.00 -15.41
C LEU A 110 7.00 -5.79 -16.30
N LEU A 111 7.78 -4.74 -16.07
CA LEU A 111 9.00 -4.43 -16.85
C LEU A 111 10.20 -5.28 -16.44
N GLY A 112 10.34 -5.58 -15.15
CA GLY A 112 11.49 -6.27 -14.56
C GLY A 112 11.38 -7.79 -14.54
N GLY A 113 10.19 -8.33 -14.84
CA GLY A 113 9.84 -9.74 -14.82
C GLY A 113 8.97 -10.12 -13.62
N LEU A 114 8.03 -11.04 -13.85
CA LEU A 114 7.03 -11.50 -12.87
C LEU A 114 7.53 -12.63 -11.94
N LYS A 115 8.83 -12.92 -11.93
CA LYS A 115 9.39 -13.90 -11.01
C LYS A 115 9.32 -13.37 -9.58
N TRP A 116 8.79 -14.20 -8.68
CA TRP A 116 8.76 -13.89 -7.26
C TRP A 116 10.21 -13.78 -6.72
N THR A 117 10.48 -12.74 -5.94
CA THR A 117 11.78 -12.49 -5.28
C THR A 117 11.59 -11.51 -4.13
N VAL A 118 12.39 -11.68 -3.07
CA VAL A 118 12.46 -10.83 -1.87
C VAL A 118 13.89 -10.38 -1.57
N GLY A 119 14.76 -10.35 -2.58
CA GLY A 119 16.20 -10.14 -2.41
C GLY A 119 16.89 -11.35 -1.78
N ASN A 120 18.19 -11.18 -1.47
CA ASN A 120 19.04 -12.18 -0.84
C ASN A 120 19.32 -11.79 0.60
N LEU A 121 19.50 -12.81 1.45
CA LEU A 121 19.95 -12.63 2.83
C LEU A 121 21.48 -12.64 2.88
N THR A 122 22.02 -11.69 3.61
CA THR A 122 23.44 -11.61 3.97
C THR A 122 23.72 -12.43 5.22
N ALA A 123 25.00 -12.74 5.48
CA ALA A 123 25.41 -13.54 6.64
C ALA A 123 25.02 -12.90 7.99
N ASP A 124 24.89 -11.56 8.04
CA ASP A 124 24.44 -10.78 9.19
C ASP A 124 22.91 -10.59 9.26
N GLY A 125 22.14 -11.30 8.43
CA GLY A 125 20.68 -11.30 8.46
C GLY A 125 20.03 -10.05 7.84
N LYS A 126 20.78 -9.23 7.11
CA LYS A 126 20.24 -8.11 6.32
C LYS A 126 19.79 -8.57 4.94
N VAL A 127 18.87 -7.81 4.35
CA VAL A 127 18.34 -8.02 3.00
C VAL A 127 19.03 -7.10 1.99
N VAL A 128 19.33 -7.63 0.80
CA VAL A 128 19.99 -6.92 -0.30
C VAL A 128 19.45 -7.39 -1.65
N CYS A 129 19.49 -6.56 -2.69
CA CYS A 129 19.24 -7.02 -4.06
C CYS A 129 20.27 -6.50 -5.07
N ASP A 130 20.48 -7.30 -6.11
CA ASP A 130 21.39 -6.98 -7.23
C ASP A 130 20.67 -6.30 -8.41
N LYS A 131 19.34 -6.27 -8.37
CA LYS A 131 18.47 -5.61 -9.36
C LYS A 131 17.23 -5.05 -8.66
N VAL A 132 16.79 -3.87 -9.11
CA VAL A 132 15.53 -3.27 -8.67
C VAL A 132 14.39 -3.83 -9.52
N THR A 133 13.69 -4.84 -9.01
CA THR A 133 12.52 -5.45 -9.67
C THR A 133 11.20 -5.14 -8.97
N ALA A 134 11.26 -4.46 -7.83
CA ALA A 134 10.14 -4.04 -7.00
C ALA A 134 10.50 -2.74 -6.31
N LEU A 135 9.50 -1.98 -5.86
CA LEU A 135 9.70 -0.64 -5.32
C LEU A 135 10.53 -0.64 -4.03
N TRP A 136 10.39 -1.66 -3.18
CA TRP A 136 11.26 -1.85 -2.01
C TRP A 136 12.75 -2.01 -2.40
N GLY A 137 13.03 -2.50 -3.60
CA GLY A 137 14.41 -2.73 -4.10
C GLY A 137 15.21 -1.44 -4.22
N VAL A 138 14.55 -0.30 -4.41
CA VAL A 138 15.19 1.03 -4.45
C VAL A 138 15.99 1.31 -3.18
N PHE A 139 15.52 0.81 -2.03
CA PHE A 139 16.13 1.10 -0.73
C PHE A 139 17.28 0.17 -0.35
N MET A 140 17.44 -0.97 -1.05
CA MET A 140 18.41 -2.02 -0.72
C MET A 140 19.27 -2.47 -1.91
N TYR A 141 19.21 -1.74 -3.02
CA TYR A 141 20.02 -2.02 -4.22
C TYR A 141 21.51 -1.93 -3.89
N LYS A 142 22.21 -3.07 -3.95
CA LYS A 142 23.63 -3.23 -3.59
C LYS A 142 24.01 -2.69 -2.21
N LYS A 143 23.03 -2.47 -1.33
CA LYS A 143 23.21 -1.88 0.00
C LYS A 143 22.40 -2.70 1.02
N PRO A 144 23.03 -3.65 1.73
CA PRO A 144 22.34 -4.46 2.73
C PRO A 144 21.69 -3.61 3.82
N ILE A 145 20.45 -3.92 4.16
CA ILE A 145 19.67 -3.22 5.18
C ILE A 145 18.88 -4.21 6.04
N SER A 146 18.58 -3.86 7.29
CA SER A 146 17.66 -4.68 8.08
C SER A 146 16.24 -4.64 7.51
N GLU A 147 15.52 -5.75 7.59
CA GLU A 147 14.14 -5.85 7.09
C GLU A 147 13.22 -4.80 7.74
N LYS A 148 13.37 -4.56 9.04
CA LYS A 148 12.64 -3.52 9.77
C LYS A 148 12.81 -2.13 9.14
N ALA A 149 14.05 -1.76 8.83
CA ALA A 149 14.34 -0.46 8.25
C ALA A 149 13.88 -0.36 6.79
N LEU A 150 13.93 -1.46 6.03
CA LEU A 150 13.36 -1.53 4.68
C LEU A 150 11.85 -1.30 4.70
N VAL A 151 11.12 -2.03 5.54
CA VAL A 151 9.67 -1.93 5.67
C VAL A 151 9.26 -0.52 6.12
N LEU A 152 9.99 0.05 7.10
CA LEU A 152 9.76 1.43 7.54
C LEU A 152 9.92 2.44 6.39
N ARG A 153 10.94 2.30 5.53
CA ARG A 153 11.12 3.17 4.37
C ARG A 153 9.97 3.04 3.36
N CYS A 154 9.45 1.84 3.17
CA CYS A 154 8.29 1.61 2.31
C CYS A 154 7.02 2.24 2.90
N TRP A 155 6.82 2.14 4.22
CA TRP A 155 5.72 2.82 4.91
C TRP A 155 5.82 4.34 4.80
N LEU A 156 7.01 4.91 4.99
CA LEU A 156 7.23 6.35 4.83
C LEU A 156 6.92 6.81 3.40
N LEU A 157 7.35 6.06 2.39
CA LEU A 157 7.01 6.35 1.00
C LEU A 157 5.49 6.30 0.78
N GLN A 158 4.82 5.25 1.28
CA GLN A 158 3.37 5.11 1.18
C GLN A 158 2.63 6.26 1.88
N LEU A 159 3.13 6.68 3.04
CA LEU A 159 2.58 7.79 3.81
C LEU A 159 2.69 9.12 3.05
N VAL A 160 3.82 9.37 2.36
CA VAL A 160 3.96 10.56 1.51
C VAL A 160 2.86 10.62 0.46
N PHE A 161 2.62 9.53 -0.28
CA PHE A 161 1.53 9.49 -1.27
C PHE A 161 0.14 9.58 -0.64
N GLY A 162 -0.08 8.96 0.52
CA GLY A 162 -1.32 9.11 1.28
C GLY A 162 -1.59 10.55 1.72
N LEU A 163 -0.57 11.24 2.25
CA LEU A 163 -0.68 12.64 2.67
C LEU A 163 -0.86 13.59 1.47
N LEU A 164 -0.22 13.32 0.34
CA LEU A 164 -0.46 14.07 -0.90
C LEU A 164 -1.91 13.93 -1.37
N ALA A 165 -2.51 12.73 -1.23
CA ALA A 165 -3.92 12.53 -1.54
C ALA A 165 -4.84 13.33 -0.59
N VAL A 166 -4.54 13.34 0.71
CA VAL A 166 -5.28 14.13 1.71
C VAL A 166 -5.13 15.63 1.45
N LEU A 167 -3.92 16.10 1.15
CA LEU A 167 -3.67 17.50 0.80
C LEU A 167 -4.45 17.91 -0.46
N TYR A 168 -4.44 17.07 -1.50
CA TYR A 168 -5.25 17.29 -2.69
C TYR A 168 -6.74 17.37 -2.34
N ALA A 169 -7.24 16.46 -1.50
CA ALA A 169 -8.64 16.46 -1.07
C ALA A 169 -9.03 17.76 -0.37
N LEU A 170 -8.20 18.22 0.57
CA LEU A 170 -8.42 19.49 1.29
C LEU A 170 -8.48 20.68 0.34
N LEU A 171 -7.53 20.78 -0.60
CA LEU A 171 -7.50 21.86 -1.58
C LEU A 171 -8.70 21.82 -2.52
N ALA A 172 -9.11 20.63 -2.96
CA ALA A 172 -10.22 20.47 -3.86
C ALA A 172 -11.58 20.77 -3.18
N THR A 173 -11.75 20.38 -1.92
CA THR A 173 -12.92 20.75 -1.12
C THR A 173 -12.94 22.27 -0.86
N TYR A 174 -11.80 22.89 -0.56
CA TYR A 174 -11.69 24.34 -0.36
C TYR A 174 -12.06 25.13 -1.62
N ASN A 175 -11.60 24.68 -2.79
CA ASN A 175 -11.86 25.34 -4.08
C ASN A 175 -13.24 24.99 -4.68
N GLY A 176 -14.05 24.16 -4.01
CA GLY A 176 -15.38 23.77 -4.51
C GLY A 176 -15.35 22.88 -5.75
N TRP A 177 -14.26 22.16 -6.04
CA TRP A 177 -14.18 21.27 -7.21
C TRP A 177 -15.07 20.02 -7.12
N PHE A 178 -15.63 19.78 -5.94
CA PHE A 178 -16.48 18.63 -5.61
C PHE A 178 -17.89 19.05 -5.13
N LEU A 179 -18.24 20.34 -5.25
CA LEU A 179 -19.58 20.90 -5.01
C LEU A 179 -20.17 21.45 -6.31
#